data_AF-A0A3M1XSX6-F1
#
_entry.id   AF-A0A3M1XSX6-F1
#
_cell.length_a   1.000
_cell.length_b   1.000
_cell.length_c   1.000
_cell.angle_alpha   90.00
_cell.angle_beta   90.00
_cell.angle_gamma   90.00
#
_symmetry.space_group_name_H-M   'P 1'
#
loop_
_entity.id
_entity.type
_entity.pdbx_description
1 polymer ?
#
loop_
_entity_poly.entity_id
_entity_poly.type
_entity_poly.pdbx_seq_one_letter_code
_entity_poly.pdbx_strand_id
1 'polypeptide(L)'
;MIRLLLAVLCGLPLLRLQAQADASYAPLRVMSFNLRLNVEGDGYNAWPHRTGLVESMIRFHQVDLLGVQEARPGQMEDLQRMLPDFAFEGVARDTGSWGEYSAIWYRRSRLERLEGGTFWLSETPDQPGSRGWDAALPRIATWARLCDRRSDKSFLFVNTHFDHRGEQARAESAHLLLEKIESLAGPLEAVLLSGDFNATPESEPIQILTDVDNPQRVYDLSPSALQSAHGPASTWSGFAFPGEPGRRIDYLFGRGNLTCLRYGTLSESWSGRFPSDHLPVLAEVLIDPLTPLPAAHAHNDYTHERPLFDALDQGFTSVEADVWLIDGTLYVYHDKPRRPDPGQTLEQLYLAPLAARVTAQQGWVYPGYRPPFFLMIDLKSEAEPTYAALHKLLARYEWLLDGSQPGGVRIFLSGNRPMEAGQADGGQLAGLDGRPEDLGKGIAAQLMPVVSERYGKLCSWRGQGLPPEADTEALRELVQAAHAEGKKVRLWATPESEAVWAWLQTQGVDLINTDELTRLRAWLIRGPEGE
;
A
#
# COMPACT_ATOMS: atom_id res chain seq x y z
N MET A 1 34.20 -42.68 31.07
CA MET A 1 33.85 -41.28 31.32
C MET A 1 34.34 -40.43 30.17
N ILE A 2 33.42 -39.66 29.58
CA ILE A 2 33.63 -38.45 28.76
C ILE A 2 34.20 -38.65 27.34
N ARG A 3 33.26 -38.71 26.38
CA ARG A 3 33.39 -38.16 25.03
C ARG A 3 32.84 -36.73 25.07
N LEU A 4 33.54 -35.74 24.52
CA LEU A 4 33.02 -34.62 23.68
C LEU A 4 34.08 -33.52 23.59
N LEU A 5 34.53 -33.19 22.37
CA LEU A 5 34.90 -31.82 21.95
C LEU A 5 35.37 -31.84 20.50
N LEU A 6 34.44 -31.60 19.56
CA LEU A 6 34.71 -31.09 18.22
C LEU A 6 33.38 -30.79 17.52
N ALA A 7 32.90 -29.54 17.64
CA ALA A 7 32.00 -28.90 16.67
C ALA A 7 31.54 -27.52 17.19
N VAL A 8 32.35 -26.46 17.01
CA VAL A 8 31.84 -25.08 16.96
C VAL A 8 32.73 -24.30 16.00
N LEU A 9 32.31 -24.12 14.74
CA LEU A 9 32.80 -23.04 13.86
C LEU A 9 32.08 -22.88 12.50
N CYS A 10 30.80 -23.26 12.36
CA CYS A 10 30.04 -23.06 11.10
C CYS A 10 28.72 -22.25 11.23
N GLY A 11 28.50 -21.52 12.33
CA GLY A 11 27.22 -20.82 12.59
C GLY A 11 27.12 -19.36 12.14
N LEU A 12 28.17 -18.76 11.57
CA LEU A 12 28.24 -17.31 11.36
C LEU A 12 27.68 -16.74 10.02
N PRO A 13 27.52 -17.49 8.90
CA PRO A 13 26.95 -16.90 7.69
C PRO A 13 25.41 -16.91 7.64
N LEU A 14 24.74 -17.86 8.31
CA LEU A 14 23.26 -17.98 8.31
C LEU A 14 22.58 -16.90 9.16
N LEU A 15 23.14 -16.54 10.32
CA LEU A 15 22.64 -15.45 11.18
C LEU A 15 22.72 -14.06 10.53
N ARG A 16 23.60 -13.86 9.54
CA ARG A 16 23.69 -12.59 8.80
C ARG A 16 22.63 -12.46 7.71
N LEU A 17 22.21 -13.55 7.06
CA LEU A 17 21.16 -13.50 6.03
C LEU A 17 19.75 -13.30 6.65
N GLN A 18 19.43 -13.96 7.77
CA GLN A 18 18.15 -13.76 8.47
C GLN A 18 18.00 -12.32 9.00
N ALA A 19 19.04 -11.76 9.62
CA ALA A 19 19.01 -10.38 10.12
C ALA A 19 18.87 -9.32 9.00
N GLN A 20 19.22 -9.67 7.75
CA GLN A 20 19.14 -8.79 6.60
C GLN A 20 17.75 -8.85 5.92
N ALA A 21 17.06 -9.99 5.98
CA ALA A 21 15.67 -10.16 5.53
C ALA A 21 14.64 -9.57 6.54
N ASP A 22 14.89 -9.67 7.84
CA ASP A 22 14.05 -9.02 8.87
C ASP A 22 14.16 -7.48 8.85
N ALA A 23 15.32 -6.95 8.41
CA ALA A 23 15.54 -5.52 8.35
C ALA A 23 14.71 -4.83 7.26
N SER A 24 14.45 -5.49 6.12
CA SER A 24 13.74 -4.90 4.97
C SER A 24 12.25 -4.63 5.21
N TYR A 25 11.66 -5.23 6.26
CA TYR A 25 10.24 -5.11 6.60
C TYR A 25 9.97 -4.40 7.93
N ALA A 26 10.99 -3.86 8.58
CA ALA A 26 10.80 -3.09 9.81
C ALA A 26 9.98 -1.82 9.51
N PRO A 27 8.84 -1.57 10.20
CA PRO A 27 8.01 -0.41 9.92
C PRO A 27 8.73 0.89 10.27
N LEU A 28 8.43 1.94 9.51
CA LEU A 28 8.89 3.30 9.76
C LEU A 28 8.03 3.93 10.85
N ARG A 29 8.66 4.47 11.90
CA ARG A 29 7.97 5.21 12.96
C ARG A 29 7.94 6.69 12.65
N VAL A 30 6.75 7.16 12.30
CA VAL A 30 6.50 8.52 11.82
C VAL A 30 5.70 9.28 12.85
N MET A 31 6.19 10.45 13.26
CA MET A 31 5.54 11.30 14.26
C MET A 31 5.24 12.69 13.69
N SER A 32 4.07 13.25 14.03
CA SER A 32 3.79 14.69 13.91
C SER A 32 3.74 15.29 15.31
N PHE A 33 4.49 16.37 15.56
CA PHE A 33 4.56 16.98 16.87
C PHE A 33 4.74 18.50 16.82
N ASN A 34 3.66 19.22 17.12
CA ASN A 34 3.74 20.66 17.37
C ASN A 34 4.41 20.86 18.73
N LEU A 35 5.58 21.51 18.72
CA LEU A 35 6.43 21.63 19.91
C LEU A 35 6.09 22.81 20.80
N ARG A 36 5.14 23.66 20.40
CA ARG A 36 4.86 24.95 21.01
C ARG A 36 6.06 25.89 20.99
N LEU A 37 5.90 27.08 20.41
CA LEU A 37 6.99 28.06 20.40
C LEU A 37 7.47 28.45 21.82
N ASN A 38 8.73 28.84 21.96
CA ASN A 38 9.24 29.32 23.24
C ASN A 38 8.72 30.73 23.56
N VAL A 39 7.82 30.83 24.54
CA VAL A 39 7.35 32.11 25.11
C VAL A 39 7.43 32.07 26.63
N GLU A 40 7.92 33.16 27.22
CA GLU A 40 8.06 33.29 28.68
C GLU A 40 6.71 33.20 29.41
N GLY A 41 5.62 33.67 28.76
CA GLY A 41 4.26 33.62 29.29
C GLY A 41 3.72 32.21 29.54
N ASP A 42 4.32 31.16 28.96
CA ASP A 42 3.95 29.77 29.25
C ASP A 42 4.47 29.30 30.62
N GLY A 43 5.30 30.10 31.32
CA GLY A 43 5.75 29.84 32.69
C GLY A 43 6.51 28.51 32.81
N TYR A 44 6.04 27.61 33.68
CA TYR A 44 6.63 26.25 33.79
C TYR A 44 6.47 25.40 32.53
N ASN A 45 5.63 25.82 31.58
CA ASN A 45 5.50 25.20 30.27
C ASN A 45 6.32 25.94 29.19
N ALA A 46 7.17 26.90 29.56
CA ALA A 46 8.13 27.48 28.63
C ALA A 46 9.16 26.41 28.18
N TRP A 47 9.71 26.60 26.97
CA TRP A 47 10.56 25.60 26.30
C TRP A 47 11.74 25.07 27.14
N PRO A 48 12.51 25.91 27.88
CA PRO A 48 13.64 25.41 28.69
C PRO A 48 13.25 24.35 29.73
N HIS A 49 11.96 24.29 30.11
CA HIS A 49 11.42 23.35 31.08
C HIS A 49 10.73 22.13 30.43
N ARG A 50 10.70 22.06 29.08
CA ARG A 50 10.07 20.98 28.31
C ARG A 50 11.06 20.19 27.44
N THR A 51 12.24 20.72 27.14
CA THR A 51 13.28 20.07 26.30
C THR A 51 13.49 18.59 26.63
N GLY A 52 13.74 18.26 27.89
CA GLY A 52 13.95 16.87 28.33
C GLY A 52 12.71 15.98 28.18
N LEU A 53 11.50 16.53 28.30
CA LEU A 53 10.25 15.79 28.11
C LEU A 53 10.04 15.49 26.61
N VAL A 54 10.31 16.47 25.75
CA VAL A 54 10.27 16.33 24.29
C VAL A 54 11.31 15.30 23.82
N GLU A 55 12.54 15.38 24.32
CA GLU A 55 13.58 14.38 24.01
C GLU A 55 13.14 12.97 24.42
N SER A 56 12.63 12.83 25.65
CA SER A 56 12.14 11.56 26.19
C SER A 56 11.03 10.98 25.31
N MET A 57 10.06 11.79 24.90
CA MET A 57 8.96 11.37 24.02
C MET A 57 9.50 10.82 22.68
N ILE A 58 10.40 11.56 22.01
CA ILE A 58 10.93 11.17 20.70
C ILE A 58 11.80 9.91 20.81
N ARG A 59 12.66 9.83 21.84
CA ARG A 59 13.62 8.73 22.01
C ARG A 59 12.95 7.43 22.49
N PHE A 60 12.04 7.52 23.46
CA PHE A 60 11.35 6.35 24.01
C PHE A 60 10.52 5.64 22.94
N HIS A 61 9.81 6.43 22.12
CA HIS A 61 9.02 5.91 20.99
C HIS A 61 9.85 5.55 19.75
N GLN A 62 11.19 5.64 19.84
CA GLN A 62 12.11 5.21 18.79
C GLN A 62 11.76 5.79 17.42
N VAL A 63 11.41 7.08 17.38
CA VAL A 63 10.98 7.76 16.16
C VAL A 63 12.08 7.68 15.09
N ASP A 64 11.69 7.48 13.83
CA ASP A 64 12.58 7.49 12.68
C ASP A 64 12.42 8.75 11.84
N LEU A 65 11.18 9.23 11.71
CA LEU A 65 10.79 10.39 10.92
C LEU A 65 9.82 11.27 11.72
N LEU A 66 10.10 12.57 11.79
CA LEU A 66 9.39 13.51 12.66
C LEU A 66 9.08 14.81 11.91
N GLY A 67 7.80 15.15 11.80
CA GLY A 67 7.35 16.50 11.45
C GLY A 67 7.25 17.38 12.69
N VAL A 68 7.98 18.49 12.71
CA VAL A 68 7.97 19.48 13.80
C VAL A 68 7.27 20.76 13.34
N GLN A 69 6.38 21.31 14.19
CA GLN A 69 5.77 22.63 14.00
C GLN A 69 6.12 23.58 15.15
N GLU A 70 6.02 24.89 14.90
CA GLU A 70 6.26 26.01 15.84
C GLU A 70 7.68 26.20 16.40
N ALA A 71 8.62 25.28 16.11
CA ALA A 71 9.99 25.44 16.57
C ALA A 71 10.64 26.68 15.95
N ARG A 72 11.18 27.57 16.80
CA ARG A 72 12.02 28.71 16.39
C ARG A 72 13.50 28.31 16.33
N PRO A 73 14.41 29.12 15.74
CA PRO A 73 15.83 28.76 15.59
C PRO A 73 16.51 28.23 16.85
N GLY A 74 16.32 28.86 18.01
CA GLY A 74 16.88 28.34 19.27
C GLY A 74 16.32 26.97 19.69
N GLN A 75 15.04 26.69 19.41
CA GLN A 75 14.47 25.35 19.66
C GLN A 75 15.02 24.33 18.67
N MET A 76 15.27 24.73 17.42
CA MET A 76 15.93 23.87 16.42
C MET A 76 17.37 23.52 16.82
N GLU A 77 18.13 24.47 17.37
CA GLU A 77 19.45 24.24 17.94
C GLU A 77 19.41 23.26 19.13
N ASP A 78 18.42 23.40 20.00
CA ASP A 78 18.21 22.49 21.13
C ASP A 78 17.87 21.07 20.65
N LEU A 79 16.96 20.93 19.69
CA LEU A 79 16.63 19.66 19.05
C LEU A 79 17.87 19.01 18.42
N GLN A 80 18.73 19.79 17.76
CA GLN A 80 19.95 19.26 17.14
C GLN A 80 20.93 18.70 18.18
N ARG A 81 20.99 19.31 19.37
CA ARG A 81 21.79 18.83 20.50
C ARG A 81 21.19 17.60 21.17
N MET A 82 19.86 17.56 21.30
CA MET A 82 19.11 16.43 21.87
C MET A 82 19.09 15.21 20.93
N LEU A 83 19.07 15.42 19.61
CA LEU A 83 18.92 14.39 18.58
C LEU A 83 20.13 14.38 17.62
N PRO A 84 21.37 14.17 18.11
CA PRO A 84 22.56 14.22 17.27
C PRO A 84 22.59 13.14 16.19
N ASP A 85 21.78 12.09 16.28
CA ASP A 85 21.61 11.03 15.29
C ASP A 85 20.68 11.40 14.13
N PHE A 86 19.96 12.52 14.23
CA PHE A 86 19.05 13.02 13.20
C PHE A 86 19.70 14.09 12.34
N ALA A 87 19.19 14.22 11.11
CA ALA A 87 19.32 15.41 10.27
C ALA A 87 17.94 16.01 10.06
N PHE A 88 17.87 17.22 9.52
CA PHE A 88 16.59 17.85 9.19
C PHE A 88 16.61 18.57 7.84
N GLU A 89 15.41 18.75 7.29
CA GLU A 89 15.11 19.57 6.11
C GLU A 89 14.10 20.68 6.53
N GLY A 90 14.22 21.85 5.92
CA GLY A 90 13.31 22.97 6.14
C GLY A 90 13.96 24.27 6.57
N VAL A 91 13.25 25.37 6.31
CA VAL A 91 13.64 26.74 6.65
C VAL A 91 12.60 27.40 7.55
N ALA A 92 12.97 28.52 8.18
CA ALA A 92 12.02 29.35 8.89
C ALA A 92 11.02 29.99 7.89
N ARG A 93 9.76 30.15 8.31
CA ARG A 93 8.71 30.72 7.45
C ARG A 93 8.84 32.22 7.17
N ASP A 94 9.69 32.93 7.91
CA ASP A 94 9.89 34.36 7.75
C ASP A 94 11.25 34.62 7.08
N THR A 95 11.42 35.77 6.43
CA THR A 95 12.70 36.20 5.84
C THR A 95 13.75 36.64 6.87
N GLY A 96 13.42 36.58 8.17
CA GLY A 96 14.30 36.94 9.29
C GLY A 96 14.67 35.74 10.18
N SER A 97 15.57 35.97 11.14
CA SER A 97 16.15 34.93 12.02
C SER A 97 15.25 34.49 13.18
N TRP A 98 13.92 34.63 13.07
CA TRP A 98 12.99 34.43 14.20
C TRP A 98 11.76 33.59 13.86
N GLY A 99 11.55 33.27 12.58
CA GLY A 99 10.36 32.57 12.13
C GLY A 99 10.28 31.12 12.64
N GLU A 100 9.06 30.62 12.73
CA GLU A 100 8.80 29.22 13.06
C GLU A 100 9.10 28.31 11.86
N TYR A 101 9.49 27.07 12.16
CA TYR A 101 9.74 26.03 11.19
C TYR A 101 8.55 25.07 11.08
N SER A 102 8.34 24.54 9.88
CA SER A 102 7.65 23.27 9.64
C SER A 102 8.69 22.22 9.23
N ALA A 103 9.62 21.88 10.12
CA ALA A 103 10.80 21.10 9.78
C ALA A 103 10.52 19.59 9.70
N ILE A 104 11.28 18.89 8.87
CA ILE A 104 11.27 17.42 8.77
C ILE A 104 12.57 16.90 9.36
N TRP A 105 12.50 16.16 10.45
CA TRP A 105 13.64 15.50 11.10
C TRP A 105 13.65 14.01 10.77
N TYR A 106 14.81 13.46 10.40
CA TYR A 106 14.94 12.05 10.01
C TYR A 106 16.22 11.42 10.57
N ARG A 107 16.11 10.18 11.05
CA ARG A 107 17.21 9.41 11.62
C ARG A 107 18.19 8.98 10.53
N ARG A 108 19.42 9.51 10.54
CA ARG A 108 20.42 9.32 9.48
C ARG A 108 20.84 7.86 9.26
N SER A 109 20.78 7.04 10.30
CA SER A 109 21.12 5.62 10.22
C SER A 109 20.11 4.82 9.39
N ARG A 110 18.92 5.37 9.14
CA ARG A 110 17.84 4.69 8.40
C ARG A 110 17.43 5.46 7.16
N LEU A 111 17.33 6.78 7.23
CA LEU A 111 16.78 7.59 6.16
C LEU A 111 17.86 8.45 5.50
N GLU A 112 17.84 8.46 4.17
CA GLU A 112 18.62 9.35 3.33
C GLU A 112 17.72 10.39 2.67
N ARG A 113 18.13 11.65 2.70
CA ARG A 113 17.46 12.69 1.91
C ARG A 113 18.03 12.72 0.50
N LEU A 114 17.16 12.45 -0.47
CA LEU A 114 17.48 12.56 -1.90
C LEU A 114 17.28 14.00 -2.38
N GLU A 115 16.10 14.54 -2.10
CA GLU A 115 15.66 15.88 -2.50
C GLU A 115 14.82 16.51 -1.38
N GLY A 116 14.60 17.82 -1.45
CA GLY A 116 13.75 18.52 -0.51
C GLY A 116 13.68 20.01 -0.78
N GLY A 117 12.72 20.65 -0.11
CA GLY A 117 12.52 22.09 -0.18
C GLY A 117 11.37 22.56 0.68
N THR A 118 11.10 23.86 0.64
CA THR A 118 10.00 24.50 1.36
C THR A 118 9.30 25.47 0.42
N PHE A 119 7.97 25.49 0.48
CA PHE A 119 7.14 26.47 -0.21
C PHE A 119 6.17 27.15 0.78
N TRP A 120 5.77 28.37 0.44
CA TRP A 120 4.82 29.15 1.22
C TRP A 120 3.39 28.86 0.80
N LEU A 121 2.49 28.79 1.78
CA LEU A 121 1.07 28.56 1.54
C LEU A 121 0.41 29.90 1.20
N SER A 122 0.55 30.29 -0.07
CA SER A 122 0.02 31.54 -0.63
C SER A 122 -0.13 31.46 -2.15
N GLU A 123 -0.66 32.52 -2.74
CA GLU A 123 -0.69 32.75 -4.19
C GLU A 123 0.71 32.86 -4.82
N THR A 124 1.77 33.01 -4.00
CA THR A 124 3.17 33.11 -4.42
C THR A 124 4.06 32.12 -3.63
N PRO A 125 3.91 30.81 -3.88
CA PRO A 125 4.50 29.77 -3.03
C PRO A 125 6.03 29.75 -3.04
N ASP A 126 6.65 30.31 -4.08
CA ASP A 126 8.11 30.38 -4.22
C ASP A 126 8.70 31.68 -3.64
N GLN A 127 7.87 32.59 -3.10
CA GLN A 127 8.32 33.84 -2.48
C GLN A 127 8.45 33.70 -0.96
N PRO A 128 9.66 33.75 -0.39
CA PRO A 128 9.85 33.65 1.05
C PRO A 128 9.11 34.75 1.83
N GLY A 129 8.38 34.33 2.87
CA GLY A 129 7.65 35.21 3.78
C GLY A 129 6.30 35.69 3.24
N SER A 130 5.82 35.17 2.10
CA SER A 130 4.50 35.53 1.56
C SER A 130 3.38 35.05 2.49
N ARG A 131 2.34 35.89 2.61
CA ARG A 131 1.09 35.58 3.31
C ARG A 131 0.04 35.27 2.26
N GLY A 132 -0.63 34.13 2.41
CA GLY A 132 -1.69 33.71 1.50
C GLY A 132 -3.07 34.17 1.93
N TRP A 133 -3.88 34.67 1.00
CA TRP A 133 -5.30 34.96 1.20
C TRP A 133 -5.57 35.77 2.49
N ASP A 134 -6.43 35.24 3.38
CA ASP A 134 -6.78 35.84 4.68
C ASP A 134 -5.91 35.35 5.85
N ALA A 135 -4.79 34.67 5.59
CA ALA A 135 -3.90 34.14 6.63
C ALA A 135 -3.33 35.26 7.50
N ALA A 136 -3.31 35.05 8.82
CA ALA A 136 -2.74 36.01 9.77
C ALA A 136 -1.21 36.11 9.72
N LEU A 137 -0.54 35.02 9.34
CA LEU A 137 0.92 34.86 9.34
C LEU A 137 1.37 34.14 8.06
N PRO A 138 2.64 34.33 7.61
CA PRO A 138 3.21 33.45 6.59
C PRO A 138 3.15 32.00 7.07
N ARG A 139 2.77 31.08 6.19
CA ARG A 139 2.72 29.63 6.49
C ARG A 139 3.50 28.89 5.43
N ILE A 140 4.08 27.75 5.80
CA ILE A 140 4.95 26.96 4.94
C ILE A 140 4.62 25.47 5.04
N ALA A 141 4.88 24.78 3.94
CA ALA A 141 5.06 23.34 3.91
C ALA A 141 6.48 23.02 3.47
N THR A 142 7.15 22.15 4.24
CA THR A 142 8.45 21.57 3.89
C THR A 142 8.23 20.17 3.38
N TRP A 143 8.97 19.77 2.36
CA TRP A 143 8.93 18.42 1.82
C TRP A 143 10.34 17.86 1.68
N ALA A 144 10.44 16.54 1.78
CA ALA A 144 11.66 15.80 1.51
C ALA A 144 11.31 14.49 0.79
N ARG A 145 12.04 14.19 -0.28
CA ARG A 145 12.09 12.83 -0.82
C ARG A 145 13.14 12.06 -0.03
N LEU A 146 12.71 11.02 0.65
CA LEU A 146 13.54 10.21 1.53
C LEU A 146 13.67 8.80 0.95
N CYS A 147 14.83 8.18 1.11
CA CYS A 147 15.06 6.77 0.86
C CYS A 147 15.26 6.04 2.20
N ASP A 148 14.47 4.99 2.44
CA ASP A 148 14.71 4.08 3.57
C ASP A 148 15.82 3.10 3.20
N ARG A 149 16.98 3.25 3.86
CA ARG A 149 18.18 2.43 3.67
C ARG A 149 17.98 0.96 4.02
N ARG A 150 16.88 0.61 4.69
CA ARG A 150 16.56 -0.78 5.00
C ARG A 150 15.86 -1.50 3.85
N SER A 151 15.02 -0.79 3.11
CA SER A 151 14.20 -1.34 2.03
C SER A 151 14.60 -0.85 0.63
N ASP A 152 15.52 0.12 0.57
CA ASP A 152 15.93 0.87 -0.61
C ASP A 152 14.76 1.55 -1.34
N LYS A 153 13.69 1.88 -0.61
CA LYS A 153 12.49 2.49 -1.16
C LYS A 153 12.47 3.99 -0.91
N SER A 154 12.17 4.75 -1.96
CA SER A 154 11.92 6.19 -1.85
C SER A 154 10.44 6.49 -1.61
N PHE A 155 10.19 7.56 -0.88
CA PHE A 155 8.86 8.09 -0.63
C PHE A 155 8.93 9.62 -0.40
N LEU A 156 7.79 10.29 -0.53
CA LEU A 156 7.66 11.71 -0.25
C LEU A 156 7.13 11.90 1.18
N PHE A 157 7.80 12.73 1.97
CA PHE A 157 7.28 13.22 3.25
C PHE A 157 7.07 14.73 3.17
N VAL A 158 5.89 15.19 3.57
CA VAL A 158 5.52 16.62 3.62
C VAL A 158 5.10 16.96 5.05
N ASN A 159 5.59 18.08 5.58
CA ASN A 159 5.21 18.59 6.88
C ASN A 159 4.74 20.04 6.78
N THR A 160 3.64 20.37 7.43
CA THR A 160 3.01 21.71 7.33
C THR A 160 2.45 22.21 8.67
N HIS A 161 2.15 23.50 8.70
CA HIS A 161 1.39 24.15 9.78
C HIS A 161 0.45 25.19 9.17
N PHE A 162 -0.86 24.95 9.23
CA PHE A 162 -1.89 25.82 8.65
C PHE A 162 -2.18 27.04 9.51
N ASP A 163 -2.82 28.05 8.91
CA ASP A 163 -3.17 29.25 9.66
C ASP A 163 -4.35 29.04 10.62
N HIS A 164 -4.17 29.52 11.84
CA HIS A 164 -5.17 29.50 12.90
C HIS A 164 -6.33 30.50 12.74
N ARG A 165 -6.24 31.49 11.83
CA ARG A 165 -7.30 32.50 11.64
C ARG A 165 -7.95 32.43 10.27
N GLY A 166 -7.18 32.45 9.20
CA GLY A 166 -7.70 32.54 7.84
C GLY A 166 -8.47 31.27 7.45
N GLU A 167 -9.77 31.37 7.24
CA GLU A 167 -10.61 30.24 6.83
C GLU A 167 -10.35 29.92 5.35
N GLN A 168 -10.35 30.96 4.51
CA GLN A 168 -10.03 30.83 3.08
C GLN A 168 -8.60 30.31 2.91
N ALA A 169 -7.65 30.84 3.67
CA ALA A 169 -6.27 30.42 3.61
C ALA A 169 -6.10 28.94 3.93
N ARG A 170 -6.84 28.37 4.89
CA ARG A 170 -6.77 26.92 5.16
C ARG A 170 -7.32 26.10 4.00
N ALA A 171 -8.48 26.46 3.44
CA ALA A 171 -9.06 25.74 2.31
C ALA A 171 -8.15 25.77 1.07
N GLU A 172 -7.65 26.95 0.72
CA GLU A 172 -6.75 27.11 -0.43
C GLU A 172 -5.37 26.48 -0.20
N SER A 173 -4.88 26.47 1.05
CA SER A 173 -3.68 25.72 1.42
C SER A 173 -3.83 24.22 1.20
N ALA A 174 -5.03 23.66 1.45
CA ALA A 174 -5.30 22.26 1.20
C ALA A 174 -5.25 21.93 -0.31
N HIS A 175 -5.87 22.77 -1.15
CA HIS A 175 -5.77 22.64 -2.61
C HIS A 175 -4.32 22.74 -3.11
N LEU A 176 -3.60 23.77 -2.68
CA LEU A 176 -2.20 23.97 -3.06
C LEU A 176 -1.31 22.80 -2.61
N LEU A 177 -1.57 22.22 -1.43
CA LEU A 177 -0.84 21.04 -0.96
C LEU A 177 -1.05 19.83 -1.87
N LEU A 178 -2.30 19.53 -2.26
CA LEU A 178 -2.57 18.42 -3.17
C LEU A 178 -1.91 18.64 -4.53
N GLU A 179 -1.98 19.85 -5.08
CA GLU A 179 -1.30 20.23 -6.33
C GLU A 179 0.21 20.02 -6.23
N LYS A 180 0.84 20.51 -5.16
CA LYS A 180 2.29 20.34 -4.95
C LYS A 180 2.66 18.87 -4.77
N ILE A 181 1.89 18.11 -3.98
CA ILE A 181 2.14 16.68 -3.78
C ILE A 181 2.02 15.92 -5.12
N GLU A 182 1.04 16.24 -5.97
CA GLU A 182 0.94 15.67 -7.32
C GLU A 182 2.17 16.01 -8.18
N SER A 183 2.60 17.26 -8.17
CA SER A 183 3.79 17.68 -8.95
C SER A 183 5.09 17.01 -8.47
N LEU A 184 5.15 16.62 -7.19
CA LEU A 184 6.32 16.06 -6.55
C LEU A 184 6.32 14.54 -6.52
N ALA A 185 5.17 13.87 -6.54
CA ALA A 185 5.11 12.42 -6.37
C ALA A 185 4.21 11.76 -7.42
N GLY A 186 4.68 10.64 -7.95
CA GLY A 186 3.92 9.84 -8.90
C GLY A 186 2.61 9.30 -8.30
N PRO A 187 1.63 8.88 -9.13
CA PRO A 187 0.30 8.47 -8.67
C PRO A 187 0.30 7.35 -7.62
N LEU A 188 1.26 6.43 -7.71
CA LEU A 188 1.42 5.31 -6.78
C LEU A 188 2.58 5.48 -5.82
N GLU A 189 3.37 6.55 -5.92
CA GLU A 189 4.46 6.78 -4.98
C GLU A 189 3.89 6.98 -3.57
N ALA A 190 4.52 6.35 -2.58
CA ALA A 190 4.14 6.51 -1.20
C ALA A 190 4.33 7.97 -0.77
N VAL A 191 3.27 8.58 -0.25
CA VAL A 191 3.31 9.92 0.33
C VAL A 191 2.83 9.85 1.77
N LEU A 192 3.54 10.54 2.64
CA LEU A 192 3.16 10.82 4.01
C LEU A 192 3.05 12.34 4.18
N LEU A 193 1.95 12.80 4.75
CA LEU A 193 1.74 14.21 5.07
C LEU A 193 1.46 14.35 6.58
N SER A 194 2.28 15.14 7.26
CA SER A 194 2.12 15.48 8.67
C SER A 194 1.81 16.96 8.86
N GLY A 195 1.19 17.31 9.98
CA GLY A 195 1.11 18.71 10.37
C GLY A 195 0.10 19.01 11.45
N ASP A 196 0.14 20.26 11.89
CA ASP A 196 -0.94 20.95 12.60
C ASP A 196 -1.78 21.71 11.56
N PHE A 197 -3.00 21.26 11.34
CA PHE A 197 -3.88 21.81 10.31
C PHE A 197 -4.80 22.91 10.85
N ASN A 198 -4.79 23.18 12.17
CA ASN A 198 -5.71 24.11 12.82
C ASN A 198 -7.19 23.89 12.43
N ALA A 199 -7.56 22.64 12.12
CA ALA A 199 -8.84 22.27 11.55
C ALA A 199 -9.26 20.90 12.07
N THR A 200 -10.54 20.74 12.42
CA THR A 200 -11.10 19.46 12.87
C THR A 200 -11.47 18.57 11.67
N PRO A 201 -11.77 17.27 11.85
CA PRO A 201 -12.08 16.38 10.74
C PRO A 201 -13.24 16.87 9.85
N GLU A 202 -14.22 17.57 10.44
CA GLU A 202 -15.41 18.09 9.76
C GLU A 202 -15.14 19.43 9.06
N SER A 203 -13.98 20.03 9.28
CA SER A 203 -13.62 21.32 8.69
C SER A 203 -13.28 21.16 7.21
N GLU A 204 -13.70 22.13 6.40
CA GLU A 204 -13.47 22.20 4.94
C GLU A 204 -12.06 21.81 4.47
N PRO A 205 -10.93 22.33 5.02
CA PRO A 205 -9.60 21.94 4.56
C PRO A 205 -9.32 20.44 4.71
N ILE A 206 -9.84 19.79 5.76
CA ILE A 206 -9.65 18.34 5.93
C ILE A 206 -10.51 17.59 4.92
N GLN A 207 -11.75 18.02 4.70
CA GLN A 207 -12.64 17.44 3.69
C GLN A 207 -12.04 17.54 2.28
N ILE A 208 -11.41 18.68 1.92
CA ILE A 208 -10.69 18.85 0.65
C ILE A 208 -9.55 17.84 0.53
N LEU A 209 -8.72 17.69 1.57
CA LEU A 209 -7.58 16.77 1.56
C LEU A 209 -8.01 15.31 1.39
N THR A 210 -9.15 14.93 1.97
CA THR A 210 -9.63 13.54 2.03
C THR A 210 -10.79 13.22 1.09
N ASP A 211 -11.17 14.14 0.19
CA ASP A 211 -12.30 13.98 -0.71
C ASP A 211 -12.15 12.73 -1.59
N VAL A 212 -13.02 11.74 -1.39
CA VAL A 212 -12.99 10.43 -2.06
C VAL A 212 -13.19 10.51 -3.58
N ASP A 213 -13.80 11.59 -4.08
CA ASP A 213 -13.99 11.83 -5.51
C ASP A 213 -12.73 12.44 -6.15
N ASN A 214 -11.80 12.96 -5.34
CA ASN A 214 -10.51 13.44 -5.80
C ASN A 214 -9.50 12.27 -5.88
N PRO A 215 -8.99 11.91 -7.08
CA PRO A 215 -7.99 10.85 -7.23
C PRO A 215 -6.62 11.20 -6.63
N GLN A 216 -6.35 12.48 -6.38
CA GLN A 216 -5.09 12.97 -5.82
C GLN A 216 -5.09 13.07 -4.29
N ARG A 217 -6.24 12.80 -3.66
CA ARG A 217 -6.45 12.92 -2.22
C ARG A 217 -5.39 12.21 -1.40
N VAL A 218 -5.29 12.62 -0.15
CA VAL A 218 -4.63 11.84 0.91
C VAL A 218 -5.71 11.23 1.81
N TYR A 219 -5.42 10.10 2.47
CA TYR A 219 -6.32 9.49 3.44
C TYR A 219 -5.77 9.62 4.86
N ASP A 220 -6.66 9.75 5.83
CA ASP A 220 -6.29 9.82 7.25
C ASP A 220 -5.77 8.47 7.76
N LEU A 221 -4.55 8.46 8.33
CA LEU A 221 -3.93 7.22 8.81
C LEU A 221 -4.58 6.67 10.09
N SER A 222 -5.32 7.49 10.84
CA SER A 222 -5.95 7.05 12.09
C SER A 222 -7.04 6.00 11.86
N PRO A 223 -8.08 6.24 11.03
CA PRO A 223 -9.10 5.25 10.72
C PRO A 223 -8.60 4.15 9.78
N SER A 224 -7.51 4.36 9.04
CA SER A 224 -6.97 3.38 8.09
C SER A 224 -5.96 2.41 8.70
N ALA A 225 -5.63 2.55 9.99
CA ALA A 225 -4.68 1.68 10.65
C ALA A 225 -5.25 0.25 10.80
N LEU A 226 -4.41 -0.76 10.60
CA LEU A 226 -4.83 -2.17 10.75
C LEU A 226 -5.22 -2.54 12.19
N GLN A 227 -4.73 -1.78 13.18
CA GLN A 227 -5.09 -1.92 14.58
C GLN A 227 -5.87 -0.69 15.05
N SER A 228 -6.76 -0.89 16.03
CA SER A 228 -7.47 0.20 16.69
C SER A 228 -6.50 1.26 17.21
N ALA A 229 -6.82 2.53 16.97
CA ALA A 229 -5.98 3.65 17.37
C ALA A 229 -5.78 3.68 18.90
N HIS A 230 -4.55 3.98 19.31
CA HIS A 230 -4.16 4.12 20.72
C HIS A 230 -4.33 5.56 21.23
N GLY A 231 -4.78 5.72 22.48
CA GLY A 231 -4.87 7.02 23.13
C GLY A 231 -6.11 7.84 22.73
N PRO A 232 -6.18 9.13 23.11
CA PRO A 232 -7.32 9.98 22.81
C PRO A 232 -7.41 10.34 21.32
N ALA A 233 -8.61 10.59 20.82
CA ALA A 233 -8.79 11.10 19.46
C ALA A 233 -8.28 12.54 19.31
N SER A 234 -8.31 13.33 20.38
CA SER A 234 -7.94 14.74 20.41
C SER A 234 -6.43 14.94 20.61
N THR A 235 -5.89 15.95 19.94
CA THR A 235 -4.45 16.22 19.89
C THR A 235 -4.09 17.54 20.57
N TRP A 236 -5.02 18.48 20.71
CA TRP A 236 -4.75 19.77 21.37
C TRP A 236 -5.22 19.77 22.83
N SER A 237 -4.26 19.89 23.76
CA SER A 237 -4.47 19.92 25.21
C SER A 237 -4.45 21.32 25.82
N GLY A 238 -3.81 22.30 25.17
CA GLY A 238 -3.65 23.64 25.75
C GLY A 238 -2.86 23.66 27.06
N PHE A 239 -2.00 22.64 27.30
CA PHE A 239 -1.37 22.34 28.59
C PHE A 239 -2.32 22.02 29.76
N ALA A 240 -3.62 21.80 29.50
CA ALA A 240 -4.59 21.54 30.54
C ALA A 240 -4.44 20.13 31.12
N PHE A 241 -4.23 20.03 32.44
CA PHE A 241 -4.22 18.76 33.17
C PHE A 241 -4.78 18.93 34.60
N PRO A 242 -5.65 18.03 35.09
CA PRO A 242 -6.29 16.94 34.35
C PRO A 242 -7.35 17.48 33.37
N GLY A 243 -7.63 16.74 32.30
CA GLY A 243 -8.66 17.09 31.32
C GLY A 243 -8.53 16.24 30.06
N GLU A 244 -9.63 16.05 29.34
CA GLU A 244 -9.56 15.47 28.00
C GLU A 244 -9.26 16.57 26.98
N PRO A 245 -8.24 16.39 26.12
CA PRO A 245 -8.00 17.33 25.03
C PRO A 245 -9.25 17.43 24.16
N GLY A 246 -9.58 18.62 23.66
CA GLY A 246 -10.91 18.89 23.08
C GLY A 246 -10.99 18.80 21.56
N ARG A 247 -9.86 18.91 20.86
CA ARG A 247 -9.84 19.03 19.39
C ARG A 247 -8.74 18.16 18.81
N ARG A 248 -9.08 17.44 17.74
CA ARG A 248 -8.11 16.81 16.85
C ARG A 248 -7.80 17.79 15.73
N ILE A 249 -6.57 18.30 15.72
CA ILE A 249 -6.09 19.25 14.70
C ILE A 249 -4.73 18.85 14.13
N ASP A 250 -4.11 17.82 14.70
CA ASP A 250 -2.84 17.26 14.25
C ASP A 250 -3.09 15.91 13.57
N TYR A 251 -2.47 15.72 12.41
CA TYR A 251 -2.75 14.56 11.55
C TYR A 251 -1.47 13.95 10.98
N LEU A 252 -1.57 12.65 10.70
CA LEU A 252 -0.74 11.97 9.72
C LEU A 252 -1.69 11.44 8.64
N PHE A 253 -1.44 11.83 7.38
CA PHE A 253 -2.13 11.36 6.20
C PHE A 253 -1.21 10.51 5.32
N GLY A 254 -1.79 9.64 4.51
CA GLY A 254 -1.11 8.76 3.55
C GLY A 254 -1.66 8.88 2.13
N ARG A 255 -0.84 8.49 1.14
CA ARG A 255 -1.27 8.25 -0.25
C ARG A 255 -0.39 7.19 -0.90
N GLY A 256 -0.94 6.48 -1.87
CA GLY A 256 -0.20 5.54 -2.70
C GLY A 256 0.25 4.31 -1.93
N ASN A 257 1.46 3.85 -2.26
CA ASN A 257 2.10 2.62 -1.83
C ASN A 257 2.53 2.59 -0.35
N LEU A 258 1.55 2.75 0.54
CA LEU A 258 1.73 2.89 1.98
C LEU A 258 0.71 2.06 2.75
N THR A 259 1.15 1.41 3.84
CA THR A 259 0.25 0.73 4.79
C THR A 259 0.50 1.22 6.21
N CYS A 260 -0.56 1.63 6.91
CA CYS A 260 -0.51 1.99 8.32
C CYS A 260 -0.80 0.76 9.20
N LEU A 261 0.19 0.31 9.97
CA LEU A 261 0.04 -0.85 10.85
C LEU A 261 -0.64 -0.49 12.17
N ARG A 262 -0.23 0.63 12.76
CA ARG A 262 -0.80 1.16 14.00
C ARG A 262 -0.68 2.68 14.03
N TYR A 263 -1.61 3.31 14.73
CA TYR A 263 -1.67 4.74 14.95
C TYR A 263 -1.95 5.01 16.43
N GLY A 264 -1.39 6.08 16.98
CA GLY A 264 -1.71 6.52 18.33
C GLY A 264 -1.48 8.00 18.58
N THR A 265 -2.30 8.57 19.46
CA THR A 265 -2.10 9.88 20.05
C THR A 265 -1.49 9.69 21.44
N LEU A 266 -0.33 10.28 21.66
CA LEU A 266 0.50 10.02 22.83
C LEU A 266 0.18 11.00 23.96
N SER A 267 -0.50 10.53 25.00
CA SER A 267 -0.99 11.34 26.13
C SER A 267 -0.13 11.21 27.40
N GLU A 268 1.12 10.77 27.29
CA GLU A 268 2.03 10.69 28.44
C GLU A 268 2.28 12.07 29.06
N SER A 269 2.27 12.11 30.39
CA SER A 269 2.56 13.29 31.18
C SER A 269 3.54 12.99 32.31
N TRP A 270 4.33 14.00 32.69
CA TRP A 270 5.30 13.92 33.79
C TRP A 270 4.81 14.78 34.94
N SER A 271 4.30 14.13 35.99
CA SER A 271 3.71 14.82 37.14
C SER A 271 2.62 15.82 36.73
N GLY A 272 1.78 15.43 35.78
CA GLY A 272 0.68 16.25 35.26
C GLY A 272 1.11 17.33 34.26
N ARG A 273 2.32 17.24 33.69
CA ARG A 273 2.80 18.16 32.65
C ARG A 273 2.97 17.44 31.32
N PHE A 274 2.40 18.01 30.27
CA PHE A 274 2.63 17.56 28.91
C PHE A 274 3.93 18.16 28.33
N PRO A 275 4.60 17.45 27.40
CA PRO A 275 5.80 17.95 26.74
C PRO A 275 5.52 19.11 25.78
N SER A 276 4.28 19.33 25.37
CA SER A 276 3.78 20.44 24.54
C SER A 276 2.29 20.67 24.86
N ASP A 277 1.69 21.75 24.38
CA ASP A 277 0.23 21.91 24.43
C ASP A 277 -0.48 21.04 23.38
N HIS A 278 0.27 20.43 22.47
CA HIS A 278 -0.18 19.34 21.61
C HIS A 278 0.32 17.98 22.11
N LEU A 279 -0.49 16.96 21.92
CA LEU A 279 -0.14 15.56 22.05
C LEU A 279 0.41 15.07 20.70
N PRO A 280 1.60 14.46 20.65
CA PRO A 280 2.13 13.94 19.40
C PRO A 280 1.26 12.81 18.85
N VAL A 281 1.12 12.76 17.53
CA VAL A 281 0.56 11.59 16.85
C VAL A 281 1.68 10.76 16.25
N LEU A 282 1.60 9.44 16.41
CA LEU A 282 2.61 8.48 15.95
C LEU A 282 1.93 7.38 15.12
N ALA A 283 2.52 7.05 13.98
CA ALA A 283 2.14 5.91 13.18
C ALA A 283 3.34 4.99 12.92
N GLU A 284 3.07 3.69 12.82
CA GLU A 284 3.99 2.74 12.20
C GLU A 284 3.50 2.40 10.81
N VAL A 285 4.34 2.69 9.81
CA VAL A 285 3.98 2.55 8.41
C VAL A 285 4.97 1.69 7.65
N LEU A 286 4.47 0.93 6.68
CA LEU A 286 5.29 0.28 5.67
C LEU A 286 5.25 1.11 4.40
N ILE A 287 6.43 1.37 3.84
CA ILE A 287 6.61 1.96 2.50
C ILE A 287 6.75 0.78 1.54
N ASP A 288 5.69 0.43 0.82
CA ASP A 288 5.68 -0.76 -0.03
C ASP A 288 5.45 -0.40 -1.49
N PRO A 289 6.47 -0.34 -2.36
CA PRO A 289 6.18 -0.33 -3.78
C PRO A 289 5.48 -1.63 -4.12
N LEU A 290 4.21 -1.53 -4.47
CA LEU A 290 3.33 -2.61 -4.88
C LEU A 290 4.11 -3.72 -5.59
N THR A 291 4.46 -4.76 -4.85
CA THR A 291 5.32 -5.84 -5.35
C THR A 291 4.42 -6.79 -6.12
N PRO A 292 4.57 -6.91 -7.45
CA PRO A 292 3.80 -7.90 -8.19
C PRO A 292 4.09 -9.28 -7.61
N LEU A 293 3.04 -10.07 -7.41
CA LEU A 293 3.06 -11.41 -6.87
C LEU A 293 2.71 -12.38 -8.00
N PRO A 294 3.70 -12.87 -8.78
CA PRO A 294 3.49 -13.83 -9.87
C PRO A 294 2.76 -15.10 -9.47
N ALA A 295 2.85 -15.44 -8.19
CA ALA A 295 2.27 -16.65 -7.63
C ALA A 295 0.85 -16.47 -7.09
N ALA A 296 0.32 -15.25 -7.01
CA ALA A 296 -0.94 -14.97 -6.34
C ALA A 296 -2.11 -14.90 -7.32
N HIS A 297 -3.17 -15.66 -7.03
CA HIS A 297 -4.43 -15.65 -7.78
C HIS A 297 -5.61 -15.35 -6.85
N ALA A 298 -6.30 -14.24 -7.11
CA ALA A 298 -7.47 -13.79 -6.38
C ALA A 298 -8.69 -14.56 -6.89
N HIS A 299 -9.14 -15.52 -6.09
CA HIS A 299 -10.32 -16.30 -6.37
C HIS A 299 -11.57 -15.52 -5.96
N ASN A 300 -12.66 -15.70 -6.69
CA ASN A 300 -13.91 -14.98 -6.45
C ASN A 300 -13.71 -13.45 -6.27
N ASP A 301 -12.80 -12.83 -7.02
CA ASP A 301 -12.40 -11.44 -6.84
C ASP A 301 -13.60 -10.46 -6.89
N TYR A 302 -14.61 -10.79 -7.69
CA TYR A 302 -15.88 -10.07 -7.80
C TYR A 302 -16.75 -10.07 -6.52
N THR A 303 -16.38 -10.82 -5.49
CA THR A 303 -17.06 -10.83 -4.18
C THR A 303 -16.44 -9.87 -3.17
N HIS A 304 -15.29 -9.28 -3.49
CA HIS A 304 -14.63 -8.27 -2.66
C HIS A 304 -15.33 -6.91 -2.76
N GLU A 305 -15.01 -6.00 -1.83
CA GLU A 305 -15.65 -4.69 -1.74
C GLU A 305 -15.37 -3.84 -2.99
N ARG A 306 -14.12 -3.91 -3.50
CA ARG A 306 -13.71 -3.26 -4.74
C ARG A 306 -13.14 -4.33 -5.69
N PRO A 307 -13.99 -4.99 -6.50
CA PRO A 307 -13.54 -5.94 -7.52
C PRO A 307 -12.39 -5.37 -8.34
N LEU A 308 -11.44 -6.22 -8.69
CA LEU A 308 -10.14 -5.93 -9.31
C LEU A 308 -9.19 -5.09 -8.45
N PHE A 309 -9.66 -3.98 -7.88
CA PHE A 309 -8.82 -3.02 -7.19
C PHE A 309 -8.22 -3.59 -5.90
N ASP A 310 -8.97 -4.36 -5.12
CA ASP A 310 -8.45 -4.96 -3.89
C ASP A 310 -7.32 -5.95 -4.18
N ALA A 311 -7.40 -6.75 -5.25
CA ALA A 311 -6.32 -7.62 -5.69
C ALA A 311 -5.12 -6.81 -6.25
N LEU A 312 -5.40 -5.80 -7.08
CA LEU A 312 -4.36 -4.94 -7.66
C LEU A 312 -3.57 -4.20 -6.59
N ASP A 313 -4.23 -3.64 -5.57
CA ASP A 313 -3.61 -2.91 -4.45
C ASP A 313 -2.75 -3.82 -3.57
N GLN A 314 -2.89 -5.14 -3.74
CA GLN A 314 -2.11 -6.16 -3.05
C GLN A 314 -1.04 -6.83 -3.91
N GLY A 315 -0.88 -6.38 -5.16
CA GLY A 315 0.15 -6.87 -6.06
C GLY A 315 -0.23 -8.18 -6.75
N PHE A 316 -1.47 -8.66 -6.64
CA PHE A 316 -1.89 -9.88 -7.31
C PHE A 316 -1.76 -9.75 -8.82
N THR A 317 -1.23 -10.79 -9.46
CA THR A 317 -1.02 -10.79 -10.92
C THR A 317 -2.03 -11.66 -11.65
N SER A 318 -2.99 -12.23 -10.92
CA SER A 318 -4.08 -13.02 -11.49
C SER A 318 -5.38 -12.85 -10.68
N VAL A 319 -6.51 -12.69 -11.36
CA VAL A 319 -7.85 -12.55 -10.76
C VAL A 319 -8.88 -13.41 -11.52
N GLU A 320 -10.01 -13.73 -10.88
CA GLU A 320 -11.11 -14.51 -11.44
C GLU A 320 -12.43 -13.73 -11.48
N ALA A 321 -13.18 -13.86 -12.58
CA ALA A 321 -14.54 -13.35 -12.75
C ALA A 321 -15.52 -14.42 -13.23
N ASP A 322 -16.61 -14.65 -12.48
CA ASP A 322 -17.71 -15.53 -12.88
C ASP A 322 -18.69 -14.79 -13.80
N VAL A 323 -18.82 -15.23 -15.05
CA VAL A 323 -19.57 -14.49 -16.08
C VAL A 323 -20.80 -15.22 -16.57
N TRP A 324 -21.93 -14.50 -16.58
CA TRP A 324 -23.20 -14.90 -17.14
C TRP A 324 -23.56 -14.02 -18.35
N LEU A 325 -23.92 -14.65 -19.46
CA LEU A 325 -24.59 -13.98 -20.57
C LEU A 325 -26.08 -13.83 -20.28
N ILE A 326 -26.57 -12.58 -20.24
CA ILE A 326 -27.98 -12.25 -20.04
C ILE A 326 -28.36 -11.15 -21.03
N ASP A 327 -29.30 -11.44 -21.93
CA ASP A 327 -29.81 -10.52 -22.95
C ASP A 327 -28.72 -9.83 -23.79
N GLY A 328 -27.63 -10.56 -24.08
CA GLY A 328 -26.50 -10.07 -24.87
C GLY A 328 -25.40 -9.36 -24.07
N THR A 329 -25.61 -9.13 -22.77
CA THR A 329 -24.64 -8.48 -21.87
C THR A 329 -23.97 -9.49 -20.96
N LEU A 330 -22.67 -9.27 -20.69
CA LEU A 330 -21.85 -10.12 -19.83
C LEU A 330 -21.79 -9.54 -18.42
N TYR A 331 -22.55 -10.16 -17.51
CA TYR A 331 -22.64 -9.78 -16.11
C TYR A 331 -21.77 -10.66 -15.23
N VAL A 332 -21.26 -10.09 -14.14
CA VAL A 332 -20.37 -10.80 -13.20
C VAL A 332 -21.13 -11.15 -11.91
N TYR A 333 -21.33 -12.44 -11.68
CA TYR A 333 -22.03 -12.95 -10.50
C TYR A 333 -21.68 -14.42 -10.24
N HIS A 334 -21.60 -14.82 -8.97
CA HIS A 334 -21.47 -16.23 -8.58
C HIS A 334 -22.67 -17.06 -9.09
N ASP A 335 -23.88 -16.67 -8.66
CA ASP A 335 -25.14 -17.26 -9.08
C ASP A 335 -25.85 -16.38 -10.09
N LYS A 336 -26.61 -17.01 -11.01
CA LYS A 336 -27.36 -16.27 -12.03
C LYS A 336 -28.32 -15.25 -11.38
N PRO A 337 -28.15 -13.94 -11.61
CA PRO A 337 -29.01 -12.92 -11.00
C PRO A 337 -30.42 -12.97 -11.61
N ARG A 338 -31.44 -12.71 -10.78
CA ARG A 338 -32.82 -12.52 -11.26
C ARG A 338 -33.01 -11.15 -11.94
N ARG A 339 -32.31 -10.14 -11.43
CA ARG A 339 -32.28 -8.78 -11.96
C ARG A 339 -30.83 -8.29 -11.89
N PRO A 340 -30.08 -8.32 -13.00
CA PRO A 340 -28.70 -7.89 -12.99
C PRO A 340 -28.62 -6.36 -12.80
N ASP A 341 -27.61 -5.92 -12.06
CA ASP A 341 -27.26 -4.52 -11.91
C ASP A 341 -26.48 -4.06 -13.16
N PRO A 342 -26.90 -2.99 -13.84
CA PRO A 342 -26.17 -2.42 -14.98
C PRO A 342 -24.73 -1.99 -14.69
N GLY A 343 -24.33 -1.87 -13.42
CA GLY A 343 -22.97 -1.61 -12.94
C GLY A 343 -22.09 -2.87 -12.73
N GLN A 344 -22.69 -4.06 -12.70
CA GLN A 344 -22.01 -5.33 -12.41
C GLN A 344 -21.67 -6.10 -13.70
N THR A 345 -21.11 -5.40 -14.69
CA THR A 345 -20.71 -5.98 -15.96
C THR A 345 -19.21 -6.29 -15.99
N LEU A 346 -18.79 -7.26 -16.81
CA LEU A 346 -17.37 -7.60 -16.99
C LEU A 346 -16.56 -6.36 -17.46
N GLU A 347 -17.16 -5.53 -18.31
CA GLU A 347 -16.54 -4.32 -18.82
C GLU A 347 -16.30 -3.29 -17.72
N GLN A 348 -17.31 -3.00 -16.89
CA GLN A 348 -17.21 -1.98 -15.84
C GLN A 348 -16.33 -2.40 -14.67
N LEU A 349 -16.36 -3.68 -14.28
CA LEU A 349 -15.60 -4.16 -13.13
C LEU A 349 -14.14 -4.47 -13.47
N TYR A 350 -13.85 -4.95 -14.68
CA TYR A 350 -12.51 -5.44 -15.02
C TYR A 350 -11.87 -4.72 -16.20
N LEU A 351 -12.49 -4.76 -17.39
CA LEU A 351 -11.80 -4.33 -18.63
C LEU A 351 -11.57 -2.81 -18.69
N ALA A 352 -12.59 -2.00 -18.40
CA ALA A 352 -12.46 -0.54 -18.41
C ALA A 352 -11.52 -0.04 -17.30
N PRO A 353 -11.58 -0.53 -16.05
CA PRO A 353 -10.58 -0.21 -15.03
C PRO A 353 -9.15 -0.62 -15.38
N LEU A 354 -8.94 -1.84 -15.92
CA LEU A 354 -7.62 -2.27 -16.39
C LEU A 354 -7.10 -1.38 -17.51
N ALA A 355 -7.95 -1.03 -18.49
CA ALA A 355 -7.59 -0.11 -19.56
C ALA A 355 -7.19 1.28 -19.04
N ALA A 356 -7.96 1.84 -18.09
CA ALA A 356 -7.65 3.11 -17.47
C ALA A 356 -6.30 3.06 -16.74
N ARG A 357 -6.06 1.98 -15.96
CA ARG A 357 -4.80 1.76 -15.25
C ARG A 357 -3.61 1.65 -16.21
N VAL A 358 -3.70 0.81 -17.24
CA VAL A 358 -2.63 0.60 -18.22
C VAL A 358 -2.33 1.89 -18.99
N THR A 359 -3.35 2.66 -19.34
CA THR A 359 -3.17 3.98 -19.97
C THR A 359 -2.43 4.94 -19.04
N ALA A 360 -2.85 5.05 -17.78
CA ALA A 360 -2.21 5.90 -16.78
C ALA A 360 -0.76 5.48 -16.48
N GLN A 361 -0.46 4.19 -16.63
CA GLN A 361 0.86 3.60 -16.38
C GLN A 361 1.68 3.37 -17.65
N GLN A 362 1.37 4.05 -18.75
CA GLN A 362 2.15 4.02 -20.00
C GLN A 362 2.37 2.60 -20.56
N GLY A 363 1.33 1.77 -20.50
CA GLY A 363 1.34 0.42 -21.08
C GLY A 363 1.53 -0.73 -20.08
N TRP A 364 1.61 -0.45 -18.77
CA TRP A 364 1.86 -1.47 -17.74
C TRP A 364 0.67 -1.66 -16.80
N VAL A 365 0.35 -2.90 -16.42
CA VAL A 365 -0.55 -3.14 -15.27
C VAL A 365 0.18 -2.91 -13.94
N TYR A 366 1.45 -3.32 -13.91
CA TYR A 366 2.41 -3.00 -12.85
C TYR A 366 3.69 -2.48 -13.50
N PRO A 367 4.19 -1.27 -13.17
CA PRO A 367 5.34 -0.70 -13.85
C PRO A 367 6.58 -1.59 -13.73
N GLY A 368 7.18 -1.94 -14.87
CA GLY A 368 8.38 -2.79 -14.93
C GLY A 368 8.14 -4.29 -14.76
N TYR A 369 6.90 -4.73 -14.47
CA TYR A 369 6.53 -6.14 -14.43
C TYR A 369 6.24 -6.67 -15.84
N ARG A 370 7.15 -7.47 -16.38
CA ARG A 370 7.07 -7.98 -17.75
C ARG A 370 6.10 -9.14 -18.00
N PRO A 371 5.93 -10.11 -17.09
CA PRO A 371 4.93 -11.15 -17.29
C PRO A 371 3.52 -10.53 -17.37
N PRO A 372 2.58 -11.20 -18.04
CA PRO A 372 1.24 -10.67 -18.16
C PRO A 372 0.49 -10.68 -16.83
N PHE A 373 -0.48 -9.77 -16.71
CA PHE A 373 -1.54 -9.87 -15.71
C PHE A 373 -2.64 -10.79 -16.23
N PHE A 374 -3.05 -11.78 -15.44
CA PHE A 374 -4.03 -12.77 -15.85
C PHE A 374 -5.45 -12.42 -15.40
N LEU A 375 -6.38 -12.30 -16.34
CA LEU A 375 -7.82 -12.25 -16.05
C LEU A 375 -8.44 -13.58 -16.46
N MET A 376 -8.78 -14.41 -15.47
CA MET A 376 -9.52 -15.65 -15.69
C MET A 376 -11.01 -15.35 -15.73
N ILE A 377 -11.68 -15.78 -16.79
CA ILE A 377 -13.13 -15.62 -16.94
C ILE A 377 -13.77 -17.00 -16.89
N ASP A 378 -14.56 -17.28 -15.85
CA ASP A 378 -15.30 -18.53 -15.73
C ASP A 378 -16.70 -18.38 -16.38
N LEU A 379 -16.92 -19.07 -17.49
CA LEU A 379 -18.18 -18.98 -18.23
C LEU A 379 -19.25 -19.86 -17.56
N LYS A 380 -20.24 -19.23 -16.93
CA LYS A 380 -21.35 -19.93 -16.27
C LYS A 380 -22.52 -20.25 -17.20
N SER A 381 -22.70 -19.46 -18.26
CA SER A 381 -23.69 -19.69 -19.32
C SER A 381 -23.14 -20.57 -20.46
N GLU A 382 -23.98 -20.89 -21.44
CA GLU A 382 -23.60 -21.74 -22.58
C GLU A 382 -22.37 -21.20 -23.34
N ALA A 383 -21.43 -22.07 -23.66
CA ALA A 383 -20.08 -21.72 -24.14
C ALA A 383 -20.11 -20.80 -25.39
N GLU A 384 -20.72 -21.27 -26.48
CA GLU A 384 -20.68 -20.61 -27.79
C GLU A 384 -21.32 -19.21 -27.82
N PRO A 385 -22.58 -19.01 -27.37
CA PRO A 385 -23.18 -17.68 -27.38
C PRO A 385 -22.46 -16.71 -26.44
N THR A 386 -21.98 -17.22 -25.29
CA THR A 386 -21.21 -16.41 -24.32
C THR A 386 -19.88 -15.96 -24.92
N TYR A 387 -19.16 -16.88 -25.58
CA TYR A 387 -17.91 -16.58 -26.26
C TYR A 387 -18.10 -15.59 -27.41
N ALA A 388 -19.15 -15.72 -28.22
CA ALA A 388 -19.45 -14.76 -29.29
C ALA A 388 -19.72 -13.34 -28.75
N ALA A 389 -20.39 -13.21 -27.60
CA ALA A 389 -20.57 -11.91 -26.94
C ALA A 389 -19.25 -11.38 -26.37
N LEU A 390 -18.45 -12.24 -25.74
CA LEU A 390 -17.15 -11.88 -25.16
C LEU A 390 -16.17 -11.43 -26.23
N HIS A 391 -16.07 -12.14 -27.35
CA HIS A 391 -15.22 -11.77 -28.46
C HIS A 391 -15.55 -10.37 -29.01
N LYS A 392 -16.83 -10.00 -29.12
CA LYS A 392 -17.24 -8.65 -29.53
C LYS A 392 -16.82 -7.58 -28.52
N LEU A 393 -16.91 -7.89 -27.24
CA LEU A 393 -16.45 -7.00 -26.16
C LEU A 393 -14.92 -6.84 -26.22
N LEU A 394 -14.16 -7.94 -26.26
CA LEU A 394 -12.70 -7.94 -26.24
C LEU A 394 -12.06 -7.31 -27.47
N ALA A 395 -12.71 -7.35 -28.63
CA ALA A 395 -12.23 -6.64 -29.82
C ALA A 395 -12.06 -5.12 -29.60
N ARG A 396 -12.81 -4.52 -28.65
CA ARG A 396 -12.64 -3.10 -28.27
C ARG A 396 -11.42 -2.84 -27.39
N TYR A 397 -10.85 -3.90 -26.81
CA TYR A 397 -9.74 -3.89 -25.86
C TYR A 397 -8.51 -4.64 -26.37
N GLU A 398 -8.41 -4.93 -27.67
CA GLU A 398 -7.29 -5.69 -28.25
C GLU A 398 -5.91 -5.08 -27.93
N TRP A 399 -5.84 -3.74 -27.86
CA TRP A 399 -4.61 -3.01 -27.49
C TRP A 399 -4.17 -3.25 -26.03
N LEU A 400 -5.08 -3.66 -25.14
CA LEU A 400 -4.81 -3.96 -23.72
C LEU A 400 -4.15 -5.34 -23.57
N LEU A 401 -4.36 -6.24 -24.52
CA LEU A 401 -4.04 -7.66 -24.39
C LEU A 401 -2.54 -7.94 -24.51
N ASP A 402 -2.10 -9.00 -23.82
CA ASP A 402 -0.74 -9.53 -23.91
C ASP A 402 -0.40 -9.92 -25.37
N GLY A 403 0.79 -9.55 -25.82
CA GLY A 403 1.23 -9.64 -27.22
C GLY A 403 1.18 -8.31 -27.99
N SER A 404 0.25 -7.40 -27.64
CA SER A 404 0.22 -6.03 -28.17
C SER A 404 1.25 -5.11 -27.49
N GLN A 405 1.56 -5.40 -26.21
CA GLN A 405 2.57 -4.71 -25.40
C GLN A 405 3.10 -5.63 -24.29
N PRO A 406 4.39 -5.53 -23.90
CA PRO A 406 4.94 -6.32 -22.78
C PRO A 406 4.22 -6.00 -21.45
N GLY A 407 3.86 -7.03 -20.67
CA GLY A 407 3.16 -6.83 -19.39
C GLY A 407 1.67 -6.50 -19.53
N GLY A 408 1.08 -6.78 -20.69
CA GLY A 408 -0.35 -6.62 -20.98
C GLY A 408 -1.24 -7.64 -20.26
N VAL A 409 -2.55 -7.58 -20.55
CA VAL A 409 -3.55 -8.46 -19.93
C VAL A 409 -3.70 -9.76 -20.72
N ARG A 410 -3.50 -10.89 -20.07
CA ARG A 410 -3.70 -12.23 -20.63
C ARG A 410 -5.03 -12.81 -20.14
N ILE A 411 -5.99 -12.95 -21.05
CA ILE A 411 -7.31 -13.50 -20.72
C ILE A 411 -7.32 -15.00 -21.04
N PHE A 412 -7.91 -15.81 -20.16
CA PHE A 412 -8.18 -17.22 -20.44
C PHE A 412 -9.51 -17.68 -19.83
N LEU A 413 -10.16 -18.65 -20.49
CA LEU A 413 -11.55 -19.02 -20.24
C LEU A 413 -11.68 -20.35 -19.50
N SER A 414 -12.36 -20.33 -18.36
CA SER A 414 -12.72 -21.50 -17.53
C SER A 414 -14.24 -21.80 -17.65
N GLY A 415 -14.74 -22.76 -16.87
CA GLY A 415 -16.16 -23.11 -16.80
C GLY A 415 -16.63 -23.86 -18.04
N ASN A 416 -17.69 -23.37 -18.67
CA ASN A 416 -18.18 -23.85 -19.97
C ASN A 416 -17.25 -23.40 -21.11
N ARG A 417 -16.03 -23.96 -21.13
CA ARG A 417 -14.96 -23.60 -22.09
C ARG A 417 -15.41 -23.82 -23.56
N PRO A 418 -15.31 -22.80 -24.43
CA PRO A 418 -15.65 -22.90 -25.86
C PRO A 418 -14.50 -23.56 -26.63
N MET A 419 -14.33 -24.89 -26.49
CA MET A 419 -13.17 -25.61 -27.02
C MET A 419 -13.02 -25.47 -28.54
N GLU A 420 -14.11 -25.64 -29.30
CA GLU A 420 -14.09 -25.58 -30.76
C GLU A 420 -13.82 -24.16 -31.27
N ALA A 421 -14.58 -23.18 -30.78
CA ALA A 421 -14.41 -21.78 -31.18
C ALA A 421 -13.06 -21.19 -30.73
N GLY A 422 -12.59 -21.51 -29.51
CA GLY A 422 -11.29 -21.07 -29.03
C GLY A 422 -10.13 -21.66 -29.83
N GLN A 423 -10.23 -22.92 -30.26
CA GLN A 423 -9.25 -23.52 -31.18
C GLN A 423 -9.27 -22.87 -32.55
N ALA A 424 -10.45 -22.53 -33.07
CA ALA A 424 -10.58 -21.85 -34.36
C ALA A 424 -10.00 -20.43 -34.34
N ASP A 425 -10.16 -19.69 -33.24
CA ASP A 425 -9.58 -18.36 -33.01
C ASP A 425 -8.05 -18.40 -32.73
N GLY A 426 -7.53 -19.57 -32.33
CA GLY A 426 -6.11 -19.74 -32.00
C GLY A 426 -5.66 -19.00 -30.74
N GLY A 427 -6.60 -18.50 -29.94
CA GLY A 427 -6.33 -17.79 -28.69
C GLY A 427 -5.81 -16.37 -28.87
N GLN A 428 -6.24 -15.67 -29.93
CA GLN A 428 -5.82 -14.29 -30.18
C GLN A 428 -6.39 -13.33 -29.13
N LEU A 429 -7.70 -13.41 -28.83
CA LEU A 429 -8.33 -12.54 -27.85
C LEU A 429 -8.44 -13.15 -26.46
N ALA A 430 -8.60 -14.48 -26.37
CA ALA A 430 -8.66 -15.20 -25.10
C ALA A 430 -8.19 -16.65 -25.28
N GLY A 431 -7.32 -17.10 -24.37
CA GLY A 431 -6.96 -18.51 -24.26
C GLY A 431 -8.03 -19.35 -23.57
N LEU A 432 -7.75 -20.61 -23.36
CA LEU A 432 -8.56 -21.59 -22.65
C LEU A 432 -7.81 -22.01 -21.39
N ASP A 433 -8.51 -22.10 -20.27
CA ASP A 433 -8.01 -22.83 -19.10
C ASP A 433 -7.93 -24.30 -19.46
N GLY A 434 -6.78 -24.95 -19.28
CA GLY A 434 -6.57 -26.36 -19.57
C GLY A 434 -7.01 -27.27 -18.44
N ARG A 435 -7.21 -28.55 -18.75
CA ARG A 435 -7.43 -29.60 -17.74
C ARG A 435 -6.36 -30.69 -17.87
N PRO A 436 -6.11 -31.52 -16.84
CA PRO A 436 -5.11 -32.58 -16.93
C PRO A 436 -5.28 -33.50 -18.14
N GLU A 437 -6.52 -33.80 -18.52
CA GLU A 437 -6.82 -34.61 -19.71
C GLU A 437 -6.47 -33.94 -21.04
N ASP A 438 -6.15 -32.65 -21.07
CA ASP A 438 -5.74 -31.89 -22.26
C ASP A 438 -4.23 -31.89 -22.50
N LEU A 439 -3.44 -32.32 -21.52
CA LEU A 439 -2.00 -32.54 -21.64
C LEU A 439 -1.71 -33.71 -22.58
N GLY A 440 -0.58 -33.66 -23.29
CA GLY A 440 -0.15 -34.63 -24.30
C GLY A 440 -0.83 -34.48 -25.67
N LYS A 441 -1.79 -33.56 -25.83
CA LYS A 441 -2.54 -33.36 -27.08
C LYS A 441 -1.90 -32.35 -28.05
N GLY A 442 -0.77 -31.75 -27.67
CA GLY A 442 -0.07 -30.76 -28.52
C GLY A 442 -0.76 -29.38 -28.61
N ILE A 443 -1.64 -29.05 -27.66
CA ILE A 443 -2.28 -27.73 -27.59
C ILE A 443 -1.26 -26.71 -27.07
N ALA A 444 -0.94 -25.70 -27.87
CA ALA A 444 0.06 -24.68 -27.53
C ALA A 444 -0.31 -23.86 -26.29
N ALA A 445 0.68 -23.45 -25.49
CA ALA A 445 0.49 -22.56 -24.33
C ALA A 445 -0.10 -21.17 -24.70
N GLN A 446 0.06 -20.73 -25.95
CA GLN A 446 -0.61 -19.53 -26.46
C GLN A 446 -2.13 -19.70 -26.54
N LEU A 447 -2.64 -20.91 -26.78
CA LEU A 447 -4.08 -21.16 -26.68
C LEU A 447 -4.46 -21.57 -25.26
N MET A 448 -3.58 -22.29 -24.55
CA MET A 448 -3.88 -22.87 -23.25
C MET A 448 -2.77 -22.54 -22.23
N PRO A 449 -2.75 -21.30 -21.70
CA PRO A 449 -1.62 -20.80 -20.91
C PRO A 449 -1.56 -21.39 -19.48
N VAL A 450 -2.70 -21.84 -18.96
CA VAL A 450 -2.85 -22.38 -17.61
C VAL A 450 -3.54 -23.74 -17.71
N VAL A 451 -3.21 -24.67 -16.82
CA VAL A 451 -3.92 -25.92 -16.58
C VAL A 451 -4.42 -25.90 -15.14
N SER A 452 -5.73 -25.98 -14.96
CA SER A 452 -6.36 -25.97 -13.65
C SER A 452 -6.95 -27.34 -13.29
N GLU A 453 -6.88 -27.69 -12.00
CA GLU A 453 -7.60 -28.85 -11.45
C GLU A 453 -8.07 -28.56 -10.02
N ARG A 454 -9.12 -29.26 -9.60
CA ARG A 454 -9.60 -29.24 -8.23
C ARG A 454 -8.57 -29.91 -7.33
N TYR A 455 -8.11 -29.22 -6.29
CA TYR A 455 -7.17 -29.75 -5.30
C TYR A 455 -7.58 -31.14 -4.80
N GLY A 456 -8.84 -31.31 -4.40
CA GLY A 456 -9.37 -32.56 -3.83
C GLY A 456 -9.43 -33.76 -4.79
N LYS A 457 -9.16 -33.59 -6.10
CA LYS A 457 -9.00 -34.72 -7.02
C LYS A 457 -7.59 -35.29 -7.04
N LEU A 458 -6.60 -34.48 -6.67
CA LEU A 458 -5.18 -34.84 -6.70
C LEU A 458 -4.65 -35.09 -5.30
N CYS A 459 -5.11 -34.30 -4.32
CA CYS A 459 -4.53 -34.22 -3.01
C CYS A 459 -5.60 -34.31 -1.92
N SER A 460 -5.24 -34.94 -0.80
CA SER A 460 -6.07 -35.11 0.39
C SER A 460 -5.55 -34.34 1.61
N TRP A 461 -4.26 -33.94 1.58
CA TRP A 461 -3.58 -33.24 2.66
C TRP A 461 -4.19 -31.86 2.94
N ARG A 462 -4.23 -31.48 4.22
CA ARG A 462 -4.83 -30.23 4.68
C ARG A 462 -3.86 -29.33 5.46
N GLY A 463 -2.56 -29.56 5.33
CA GLY A 463 -1.53 -28.73 5.97
C GLY A 463 -1.10 -29.18 7.37
N GLN A 464 -1.48 -30.38 7.82
CA GLN A 464 -1.06 -30.92 9.12
C GLN A 464 -0.12 -32.12 8.95
N GLY A 465 1.01 -32.10 9.66
CA GLY A 465 2.05 -33.11 9.50
C GLY A 465 2.74 -33.04 8.14
N LEU A 466 3.42 -34.12 7.73
CA LEU A 466 4.03 -34.19 6.41
C LEU A 466 2.95 -34.46 5.33
N PRO A 467 3.07 -33.87 4.13
CA PRO A 467 2.24 -34.24 2.99
C PRO A 467 2.39 -35.75 2.68
N PRO A 468 1.30 -36.46 2.35
CA PRO A 468 1.37 -37.82 1.86
C PRO A 468 2.26 -37.91 0.60
N GLU A 469 3.01 -39.00 0.49
CA GLU A 469 3.88 -39.22 -0.68
C GLU A 469 3.08 -39.31 -1.98
N ALA A 470 1.91 -39.97 -1.94
CA ALA A 470 1.00 -40.07 -3.08
C ALA A 470 0.46 -38.70 -3.55
N ASP A 471 0.08 -37.82 -2.62
CA ASP A 471 -0.36 -36.45 -2.94
C ASP A 471 0.78 -35.67 -3.62
N THR A 472 2.01 -35.86 -3.14
CA THR A 472 3.22 -35.20 -3.65
C THR A 472 3.59 -35.70 -5.04
N GLU A 473 3.50 -37.01 -5.27
CA GLU A 473 3.76 -37.62 -6.58
C GLU A 473 2.71 -37.16 -7.60
N ALA A 474 1.42 -37.25 -7.28
CA ALA A 474 0.34 -36.83 -8.18
C ALA A 474 0.43 -35.35 -8.56
N LEU A 475 0.73 -34.47 -7.59
CA LEU A 475 0.90 -33.05 -7.87
C LEU A 475 2.14 -32.79 -8.74
N ARG A 476 3.26 -33.45 -8.43
CA ARG A 476 4.50 -33.31 -9.19
C ARG A 476 4.34 -33.77 -10.64
N GLU A 477 3.64 -34.88 -10.87
CA GLU A 477 3.34 -35.37 -12.22
C GLU A 477 2.56 -34.34 -13.03
N LEU A 478 1.51 -33.75 -12.46
CA LEU A 478 0.73 -32.69 -13.12
C LEU A 478 1.61 -31.48 -13.45
N VAL A 479 2.38 -30.99 -12.48
CA VAL A 479 3.26 -29.83 -12.65
C VAL A 479 4.29 -30.09 -13.73
N GLN A 480 4.98 -31.24 -13.69
CA GLN A 480 5.97 -31.59 -14.69
C GLN A 480 5.38 -31.71 -16.09
N ALA A 481 4.20 -32.35 -16.23
CA ALA A 481 3.54 -32.49 -17.51
C ALA A 481 3.09 -31.14 -18.09
N ALA A 482 2.54 -30.24 -17.27
CA ALA A 482 2.15 -28.90 -17.71
C ALA A 482 3.36 -28.03 -18.07
N HIS A 483 4.39 -28.03 -17.23
CA HIS A 483 5.62 -27.26 -17.46
C HIS A 483 6.39 -27.74 -18.69
N ALA A 484 6.37 -29.05 -18.99
CA ALA A 484 6.94 -29.60 -20.22
C ALA A 484 6.29 -29.04 -21.50
N GLU A 485 5.04 -28.57 -21.40
CA GLU A 485 4.30 -27.91 -22.49
C GLU A 485 4.32 -26.37 -22.38
N GLY A 486 5.08 -25.81 -21.44
CA GLY A 486 5.17 -24.37 -21.20
C GLY A 486 3.91 -23.76 -20.58
N LYS A 487 3.07 -24.57 -19.93
CA LYS A 487 1.80 -24.15 -19.32
C LYS A 487 1.96 -23.99 -17.81
N LYS A 488 1.26 -23.01 -17.23
CA LYS A 488 1.21 -22.79 -15.78
C LYS A 488 0.23 -23.74 -15.10
N VAL A 489 0.40 -24.00 -13.81
CA VAL A 489 -0.55 -24.80 -13.00
C VAL A 489 -1.25 -23.96 -11.95
N ARG A 490 -2.57 -24.16 -11.82
CA ARG A 490 -3.43 -23.60 -10.76
C ARG A 490 -4.24 -24.72 -10.13
N LEU A 491 -4.40 -24.68 -8.79
CA LEU A 491 -5.34 -25.56 -8.10
C LEU A 491 -6.44 -24.74 -7.42
N TRP A 492 -7.70 -25.13 -7.63
CA TRP A 492 -8.85 -24.50 -7.00
C TRP A 492 -9.45 -25.40 -5.91
N ALA A 493 -10.24 -24.79 -5.01
CA ALA A 493 -10.70 -25.41 -3.75
C ALA A 493 -9.53 -25.92 -2.87
N THR A 494 -8.44 -25.17 -2.86
CA THR A 494 -7.25 -25.40 -2.04
C THR A 494 -7.53 -24.98 -0.59
N PRO A 495 -7.11 -25.75 0.43
CA PRO A 495 -7.21 -25.31 1.82
C PRO A 495 -6.43 -23.99 2.07
N GLU A 496 -7.07 -23.01 2.72
CA GLU A 496 -6.49 -21.69 3.06
C GLU A 496 -5.50 -21.78 4.24
N SER A 497 -4.30 -22.29 3.96
CA SER A 497 -3.27 -22.54 4.96
C SER A 497 -1.88 -22.24 4.40
N GLU A 498 -1.07 -21.49 5.16
CA GLU A 498 0.31 -21.18 4.80
C GLU A 498 1.16 -22.44 4.57
N ALA A 499 0.92 -23.52 5.34
CA ALA A 499 1.60 -24.81 5.13
C ALA A 499 1.24 -25.45 3.78
N VAL A 500 -0.01 -25.32 3.34
CA VAL A 500 -0.45 -25.81 2.03
C VAL A 500 0.11 -24.92 0.93
N TRP A 501 0.03 -23.60 1.06
CA TRP A 501 0.60 -22.66 0.10
C TRP A 501 2.11 -22.88 -0.09
N ALA A 502 2.85 -23.06 1.02
CA ALA A 502 4.27 -23.39 0.99
C ALA A 502 4.54 -24.69 0.23
N TRP A 503 3.80 -25.74 0.54
CA TRP A 503 3.96 -27.02 -0.15
C TRP A 503 3.64 -26.91 -1.64
N LEU A 504 2.54 -26.27 -2.03
CA LEU A 504 2.20 -26.06 -3.44
C LEU A 504 3.31 -25.29 -4.19
N GLN A 505 3.86 -24.25 -3.57
CA GLN A 505 4.97 -23.49 -4.13
C GLN A 505 6.22 -24.36 -4.30
N THR A 506 6.55 -25.20 -3.30
CA THR A 506 7.70 -26.13 -3.40
C THR A 506 7.52 -27.20 -4.47
N GLN A 507 6.27 -27.59 -4.77
CA GLN A 507 5.97 -28.52 -5.85
C GLN A 507 5.87 -27.84 -7.23
N GLY A 508 6.03 -26.52 -7.30
CA GLY A 508 6.06 -25.77 -8.56
C GLY A 508 4.69 -25.34 -9.10
N VAL A 509 3.65 -25.31 -8.25
CA VAL A 509 2.37 -24.69 -8.64
C VAL A 509 2.58 -23.20 -8.87
N ASP A 510 2.14 -22.71 -10.04
CA ASP A 510 2.39 -21.35 -10.49
C ASP A 510 1.43 -20.33 -9.88
N LEU A 511 0.16 -20.68 -9.69
CA LEU A 511 -0.90 -19.76 -9.26
C LEU A 511 -1.59 -20.33 -8.00
N ILE A 512 -1.25 -19.77 -6.85
CA ILE A 512 -1.85 -20.07 -5.55
C ILE A 512 -3.18 -19.34 -5.45
N ASN A 513 -4.25 -20.12 -5.48
CA ASN A 513 -5.62 -19.66 -5.36
C ASN A 513 -5.93 -19.30 -3.90
N THR A 514 -6.50 -18.12 -3.65
CA THR A 514 -6.99 -17.72 -2.31
C THR A 514 -8.19 -16.80 -2.38
N ASP A 515 -9.05 -16.86 -1.36
CA ASP A 515 -10.03 -15.82 -1.03
C ASP A 515 -9.49 -14.80 0.01
N GLU A 516 -8.32 -15.06 0.63
CA GLU A 516 -7.72 -14.25 1.72
C GLU A 516 -6.55 -13.36 1.23
N LEU A 517 -6.84 -12.37 0.38
CA LEU A 517 -5.83 -11.54 -0.32
C LEU A 517 -4.71 -11.02 0.59
N THR A 518 -5.07 -10.38 1.71
CA THR A 518 -4.14 -9.78 2.67
C THR A 518 -3.21 -10.80 3.31
N ARG A 519 -3.74 -11.98 3.61
CA ARG A 519 -2.97 -13.04 4.28
C ARG A 519 -1.99 -13.67 3.31
N LEU A 520 -2.42 -14.01 2.10
CA LEU A 520 -1.53 -14.58 1.08
C LEU A 520 -0.44 -13.58 0.68
N ARG A 521 -0.77 -12.29 0.49
CA ARG A 521 0.23 -11.26 0.22
C ARG A 521 1.28 -11.22 1.33
N ALA A 522 0.86 -11.11 2.59
CA ALA A 522 1.77 -11.03 3.72
C ALA A 522 2.70 -12.26 3.78
N TRP A 523 2.16 -13.45 3.51
CA TRP A 523 2.94 -14.69 3.46
C TRP A 523 3.94 -14.72 2.29
N LEU A 524 3.51 -14.43 1.06
CA LEU A 524 4.39 -14.42 -0.12
C LEU A 524 5.55 -13.41 0.01
N ILE A 525 5.30 -12.27 0.65
CA ILE A 525 6.28 -11.22 0.89
C ILE A 525 7.30 -11.61 1.97
N ARG A 526 6.85 -12.26 3.06
CA ARG A 526 7.73 -12.79 4.12
C ARG A 526 8.59 -13.96 3.63
N GLY A 527 8.05 -14.77 2.72
CA GLY A 527 8.65 -16.01 2.25
C GLY A 527 8.36 -17.21 3.18
N PRO A 528 8.50 -18.45 2.67
CA PRO A 528 8.11 -19.69 3.39
C PRO A 528 8.99 -20.07 4.59
N GLU A 529 10.11 -19.38 4.85
CA GLU A 529 11.05 -19.68 5.95
C GLU A 529 10.91 -18.72 7.16
N GLY A 530 9.84 -17.92 7.22
CA GLY A 530 9.65 -16.83 8.20
C GLY A 530 9.00 -17.19 9.55
N GLU A 531 9.07 -18.44 10.01
CA GLU A 531 8.68 -18.84 11.39
C GLU A 531 9.88 -19.02 12.33
#